data_AF-A0A939VT45-F1
#
_entry.id   AF-A0A939VT45-F1
#
_cell.length_a   1.000
_cell.length_b   1.000
_cell.length_c   1.000
_cell.angle_alpha   90.00
_cell.angle_beta   90.00
_cell.angle_gamma   90.00
#
_symmetry.space_group_name_H-M   'P 1'
#
loop_
_entity.id
_entity.type
_entity.pdbx_description
1 polymer ?
#
loop_
_entity_poly.entity_id
_entity_poly.type
_entity_poly.pdbx_seq_one_letter_code
_entity_poly.pdbx_strand_id
1 'polypeptide(L)'
;SNFDADYCYSLGYNAAAIISTGKTGYMSSVRNLTAPADQWIAGAIPLTAMMNMEHRHGEDKPVIKKALVELDGAPFKMLEANRDKWAVETSYVYPGPIQFFGPSEVADITTITLKLEKGK
;
A
#
# COMPACT_ATOMS: atom_id res chain seq x y z
N SER A 1 6.26 11.46 2.25
CA SER A 1 7.52 10.99 1.64
C SER A 1 7.46 11.27 0.15
N ASN A 2 8.58 11.14 -0.59
CA ASN A 2 8.53 11.18 -2.05
C ASN A 2 7.58 10.10 -2.60
N PHE A 3 7.59 8.90 -2.00
CA PHE A 3 6.66 7.82 -2.33
C PHE A 3 5.18 8.26 -2.33
N ASP A 4 4.67 8.84 -1.24
CA ASP A 4 3.26 9.27 -1.19
C ASP A 4 2.97 10.46 -2.10
N ALA A 5 3.95 11.34 -2.33
CA ALA A 5 3.78 12.46 -3.25
C ALA A 5 3.60 11.95 -4.69
N ASP A 6 4.49 11.07 -5.14
CA ASP A 6 4.44 10.46 -6.47
C ASP A 6 3.20 9.58 -6.62
N TYR A 7 2.89 8.77 -5.61
CA TYR A 7 1.75 7.85 -5.63
C TYR A 7 0.41 8.60 -5.68
N CYS A 8 0.22 9.60 -4.82
CA CYS A 8 -1.02 10.39 -4.82
C CYS A 8 -1.18 11.21 -6.09
N TYR A 9 -0.09 11.79 -6.62
CA TYR A 9 -0.13 12.51 -7.89
C TYR A 9 -0.51 11.59 -9.05
N SER A 10 0.14 10.42 -9.12
CA SER A 10 -0.13 9.39 -10.14
C SER A 10 -1.58 8.91 -10.10
N LEU A 11 -2.13 8.68 -8.90
CA LEU A 11 -3.52 8.28 -8.72
C LEU A 11 -4.50 9.34 -9.25
N GLY A 12 -4.26 10.62 -8.96
CA GLY A 12 -5.10 11.72 -9.45
C GLY A 12 -5.03 11.89 -10.96
N TYR A 13 -3.83 11.86 -11.53
CA TYR A 13 -3.62 11.92 -12.98
C TYR A 13 -4.28 10.74 -13.70
N ASN A 14 -4.09 9.53 -13.18
CA ASN A 14 -4.72 8.32 -13.71
C ASN A 14 -6.26 8.35 -13.58
N ALA A 15 -6.81 8.93 -12.52
CA ALA A 15 -8.26 9.11 -12.38
C ALA A 15 -8.83 9.98 -13.51
N ALA A 16 -8.14 11.07 -13.85
CA ALA A 16 -8.53 11.92 -15.00
C ALA A 16 -8.47 11.13 -16.32
N ALA A 17 -7.45 10.31 -16.53
CA ALA A 17 -7.33 9.43 -17.70
C ALA A 17 -8.44 8.36 -17.76
N ILE A 18 -8.87 7.82 -16.62
CA ILE A 18 -10.01 6.88 -16.57
C ILE A 18 -11.29 7.60 -16.99
N ILE A 19 -11.54 8.80 -16.44
CA ILE A 19 -12.72 9.61 -16.75
C ILE A 19 -12.75 9.96 -18.24
N SER A 20 -11.62 10.30 -18.86
CA SER A 20 -11.56 10.64 -20.29
C SER A 20 -11.92 9.47 -21.20
N THR A 21 -11.90 8.22 -20.71
CA THR A 21 -12.38 7.04 -21.44
C THR A 21 -13.88 6.76 -21.28
N GLY A 22 -14.63 7.63 -20.58
CA GLY A 22 -16.07 7.47 -20.35
C GLY A 22 -16.44 6.38 -19.33
N LYS A 23 -15.47 5.89 -18.53
CA LYS A 23 -15.70 4.84 -17.53
C LYS A 23 -16.15 5.43 -16.19
N THR A 24 -16.97 4.68 -15.45
CA THR A 24 -17.46 5.03 -14.12
C THR A 24 -17.47 3.81 -13.19
N GLY A 25 -17.50 4.03 -11.87
CA GLY A 25 -17.51 2.96 -10.87
C GLY A 25 -16.16 2.24 -10.67
N TYR A 26 -15.07 2.88 -11.09
CA TYR A 26 -13.70 2.36 -10.94
C TYR A 26 -12.92 3.16 -9.89
N MET A 27 -12.06 2.46 -9.15
CA MET A 27 -11.00 3.02 -8.34
C MET A 27 -9.73 3.18 -9.19
N SER A 28 -9.10 4.36 -9.14
CA SER A 28 -7.77 4.58 -9.70
C SER A 28 -6.76 3.67 -9.01
N SER A 29 -5.92 2.98 -9.77
CA SER A 29 -4.95 2.02 -9.24
C SER A 29 -3.59 2.24 -9.89
N VAL A 30 -2.53 2.20 -9.07
CA VAL A 30 -1.15 2.16 -9.53
C VAL A 30 -0.47 0.94 -8.89
N ARG A 31 0.25 0.16 -9.70
CA ARG A 31 0.89 -1.10 -9.32
C ARG A 31 2.39 -1.02 -9.52
N ASN A 32 3.11 -2.05 -9.06
CA ASN A 32 4.58 -2.13 -9.08
C ASN A 32 5.26 -1.06 -8.18
N LEU A 33 4.64 -0.74 -7.04
CA LEU A 33 5.03 0.35 -6.13
C LEU A 33 6.39 0.18 -5.44
N THR A 34 7.07 -0.96 -5.59
CA THR A 34 8.45 -1.17 -5.11
C THR A 34 9.51 -0.90 -6.16
N ALA A 35 9.12 -0.67 -7.42
CA ALA A 35 10.01 -0.18 -8.46
C ALA A 35 10.07 1.36 -8.42
N PRO A 36 11.07 1.96 -9.09
CA PRO A 36 11.08 3.41 -9.33
C PRO A 36 9.78 3.90 -9.99
N ALA A 37 9.39 5.14 -9.72
CA ALA A 37 8.08 5.69 -10.09
C ALA A 37 7.81 5.68 -11.60
N ASP A 38 8.84 5.76 -12.44
CA ASP A 38 8.77 5.67 -13.90
C ASP A 38 8.42 4.26 -14.42
N GLN A 39 8.50 3.23 -13.57
CA GLN A 39 8.16 1.84 -13.85
C GLN A 39 6.82 1.41 -13.25
N TRP A 40 6.07 2.36 -12.69
CA TRP A 40 4.74 2.09 -12.14
C TRP A 40 3.71 1.84 -13.23
N ILE A 41 2.76 0.96 -12.93
CA ILE A 41 1.73 0.54 -13.89
C ILE A 41 0.39 1.13 -13.45
N ALA A 42 -0.12 2.08 -14.22
CA ALA A 42 -1.43 2.68 -14.03
C ALA A 42 -2.56 1.73 -14.49
N GLY A 43 -3.69 1.78 -13.81
CA GLY A 43 -4.85 0.95 -14.13
C GLY A 43 -6.11 1.36 -13.37
N ALA A 44 -7.15 0.54 -13.46
CA ALA A 44 -8.44 0.78 -12.84
C ALA A 44 -8.99 -0.52 -12.25
N ILE A 45 -9.59 -0.46 -11.07
CA ILE A 45 -10.23 -1.62 -10.41
C ILE A 45 -11.72 -1.33 -10.24
N PRO A 46 -12.64 -2.19 -10.73
CA PRO A 46 -14.08 -2.03 -10.49
C PRO A 46 -14.38 -2.03 -8.98
N LEU A 47 -15.10 -1.03 -8.48
CA LEU A 47 -15.42 -0.92 -7.05
C LEU A 47 -16.18 -2.14 -6.53
N THR A 48 -17.11 -2.67 -7.34
CA THR A 48 -17.94 -3.83 -6.98
C THR A 48 -17.13 -5.10 -6.76
N ALA A 49 -15.94 -5.24 -7.38
CA ALA A 49 -15.07 -6.40 -7.18
C ALA A 49 -14.43 -6.44 -5.79
N MET A 50 -14.45 -5.32 -5.05
CA MET A 50 -13.92 -5.21 -3.69
C MET A 50 -15.02 -5.25 -2.61
N MET A 51 -16.29 -5.38 -3.00
CA MET A 51 -17.42 -5.33 -2.08
C MET A 51 -17.85 -6.73 -1.61
N ASN A 52 -18.37 -6.79 -0.40
CA ASN A 52 -19.13 -7.90 0.16
C ASN A 52 -20.42 -7.38 0.82
N MET A 53 -21.34 -8.28 1.14
CA MET A 53 -22.50 -7.93 1.97
C MET A 53 -22.13 -8.03 3.44
N GLU A 54 -22.47 -7.00 4.23
CA GLU A 54 -22.40 -7.03 5.70
C GLU A 54 -23.75 -6.62 6.28
N HIS A 55 -24.20 -7.34 7.31
CA HIS A 55 -25.41 -7.00 8.05
C HIS A 55 -25.12 -5.87 9.05
N ARG A 56 -25.74 -4.71 8.86
CA ARG A 56 -25.54 -3.53 9.71
C ARG A 56 -26.87 -2.86 10.03
N HIS A 57 -27.14 -2.67 11.31
CA HIS A 57 -28.37 -2.04 11.80
C HIS A 57 -29.67 -2.72 11.29
N GLY A 58 -29.68 -4.05 11.19
CA GLY A 58 -30.87 -4.81 10.77
C GLY A 58 -31.02 -4.98 9.25
N GLU A 59 -30.07 -4.49 8.44
CA GLU A 59 -30.14 -4.55 6.97
C GLU A 59 -28.81 -5.01 6.37
N ASP A 60 -28.88 -5.73 5.25
CA ASP A 60 -27.70 -6.12 4.48
C ASP A 60 -27.24 -4.95 3.59
N LYS A 61 -25.99 -4.51 3.78
CA LYS A 61 -25.40 -3.37 3.07
C LYS A 61 -24.15 -3.81 2.31
N PRO A 62 -23.99 -3.42 1.03
CA PRO A 62 -22.76 -3.68 0.29
C PRO A 62 -21.67 -2.75 0.82
N VAL A 63 -20.55 -3.32 1.25
CA VAL A 63 -19.42 -2.58 1.83
C VAL A 63 -18.11 -3.15 1.34
N ILE A 64 -17.05 -2.34 1.37
CA ILE A 64 -15.70 -2.82 1.10
C ILE A 64 -15.16 -3.48 2.36
N LYS A 65 -14.78 -4.76 2.27
CA LYS A 65 -14.18 -5.50 3.38
C LYS A 65 -12.87 -4.83 3.81
N LYS A 66 -12.71 -4.58 5.11
CA LYS A 66 -11.43 -4.10 5.65
C LYS A 66 -10.37 -5.21 5.48
N ALA A 67 -9.26 -4.89 4.82
CA ALA A 67 -8.08 -5.76 4.83
C ALA A 67 -7.41 -5.68 6.21
N LEU A 68 -7.33 -6.81 6.90
CA LEU A 68 -6.67 -6.94 8.19
C LEU A 68 -5.23 -7.45 7.99
N VAL A 69 -4.46 -7.53 9.08
CA VAL A 69 -3.13 -8.15 9.03
C VAL A 69 -3.28 -9.65 8.78
N GLU A 70 -2.65 -10.14 7.71
CA GLU A 70 -2.55 -11.57 7.41
C GLU A 70 -1.46 -12.21 8.28
N LEU A 71 -1.85 -13.08 9.21
CA LEU A 71 -0.94 -13.67 10.22
C LEU A 71 0.03 -14.69 9.61
N ASP A 72 -0.28 -15.25 8.45
CA ASP A 72 0.61 -16.11 7.69
C ASP A 72 1.45 -15.35 6.64
N GLY A 73 1.21 -14.04 6.50
CA GLY A 73 1.89 -13.14 5.58
C GLY A 73 3.32 -12.79 6.00
N ALA A 74 4.16 -12.46 5.01
CA ALA A 74 5.57 -12.15 5.22
C ALA A 74 5.84 -11.02 6.25
N PRO A 75 5.06 -9.92 6.29
CA PRO A 75 5.25 -8.88 7.31
C PRO A 75 5.07 -9.40 8.74
N PHE A 76 4.01 -10.19 9.00
CA PHE A 76 3.76 -10.72 10.34
C PHE A 76 4.76 -11.82 10.70
N LYS A 77 5.11 -12.70 9.76
CA LYS A 77 6.14 -13.73 9.98
C LYS A 77 7.51 -13.14 10.31
N MET A 78 7.87 -12.00 9.73
CA MET A 78 9.09 -11.28 10.11
C MET A 78 9.03 -10.84 11.58
N LEU A 79 7.92 -10.25 12.02
CA LEU A 79 7.71 -9.90 13.42
C LEU A 79 7.76 -11.13 14.33
N GLU A 80 7.03 -12.20 13.99
CA GLU A 80 6.98 -13.45 14.75
C GLU A 80 8.38 -14.07 14.93
N ALA A 81 9.18 -14.10 13.87
CA ALA A 81 10.53 -14.68 13.90
C ALA A 81 11.52 -13.91 14.79
N ASN A 82 11.27 -12.63 15.08
CA ASN A 82 12.23 -11.77 15.76
C ASN A 82 11.75 -11.24 17.13
N ARG A 83 10.43 -11.23 17.40
CA ARG A 83 9.87 -10.57 18.58
C ARG A 83 10.40 -11.10 19.92
N ASP A 84 10.68 -12.40 20.04
CA ASP A 84 11.16 -12.99 21.30
C ASP A 84 12.58 -12.51 21.61
N LYS A 85 13.43 -12.37 20.58
CA LYS A 85 14.76 -11.77 20.70
C LYS A 85 14.67 -10.29 21.06
N TRP A 86 13.84 -9.54 20.33
CA TRP A 86 13.64 -8.10 20.55
C TRP A 86 13.05 -7.78 21.93
N ALA A 87 12.36 -8.73 22.56
CA ALA A 87 11.80 -8.56 23.89
C ALA A 87 12.87 -8.57 25.00
N VAL A 88 14.02 -9.23 24.78
CA VAL A 88 15.06 -9.43 25.82
C VAL A 88 16.38 -8.73 25.49
N GLU A 89 16.70 -8.54 24.21
CA GLU A 89 17.94 -7.89 23.76
C GLU A 89 17.71 -6.42 23.40
N THR A 90 18.77 -5.60 23.53
CA THR A 90 18.77 -4.22 23.02
C THR A 90 18.91 -4.23 21.50
N SER A 91 17.79 -4.37 20.79
CA SER A 91 17.70 -4.44 19.33
C SER A 91 16.96 -3.24 18.70
N TYR A 92 17.17 -2.03 19.24
CA TYR A 92 16.47 -0.84 18.75
C TYR A 92 16.98 -0.39 17.37
N VAL A 93 16.03 0.05 16.54
CA VAL A 93 16.32 0.73 15.27
C VAL A 93 15.92 2.20 15.44
N TYR A 94 16.81 3.11 15.06
CA TYR A 94 16.60 4.55 15.15
C TYR A 94 16.41 5.12 13.74
N PRO A 95 15.18 5.05 13.17
CA PRO A 95 14.95 5.64 11.86
C PRO A 95 15.15 7.16 11.93
N GLY A 96 15.84 7.70 10.93
CA GLY A 96 16.00 9.14 10.79
C GLY A 96 14.71 9.85 10.34
N PRO A 97 14.71 11.19 10.28
CA PRO A 97 13.62 11.96 9.69
C PRO A 97 13.43 11.60 8.21
N ILE A 98 12.20 11.75 7.71
CA ILE A 98 11.91 11.62 6.27
C ILE A 98 12.78 12.61 5.50
N GLN A 99 13.54 12.10 4.54
CA GLN A 99 14.36 12.90 3.63
C GLN A 99 13.61 13.09 2.31
N PHE A 100 13.66 14.29 1.75
CA PHE A 100 13.08 14.63 0.44
C PHE A 100 14.15 14.89 -0.62
N PHE A 101 15.41 15.02 -0.19
CA PHE A 101 16.57 15.32 -1.03
C PHE A 101 17.69 14.33 -0.72
N GLY A 102 18.65 14.20 -1.65
CA GLY A 102 19.79 13.30 -1.52
C GLY A 102 19.59 11.98 -2.27
N PRO A 103 20.33 10.93 -1.91
CA PRO A 103 20.27 9.64 -2.60
C PRO A 103 18.86 9.02 -2.56
N SER A 104 18.41 8.47 -3.69
CA SER A 104 17.09 7.80 -3.80
C SER A 104 16.92 6.63 -2.84
N GLU A 105 18.01 5.94 -2.48
CA GLU A 105 17.99 4.87 -1.47
C GLU A 105 17.56 5.33 -0.07
N VAL A 106 17.54 6.65 0.18
CA VAL A 106 17.05 7.26 1.43
C VAL A 106 15.78 8.06 1.20
N ALA A 107 15.73 8.90 0.16
CA ALA A 107 14.61 9.81 -0.09
C ALA A 107 13.36 9.09 -0.64
N ASP A 108 13.56 8.00 -1.40
CA ASP A 108 12.51 7.30 -2.15
C ASP A 108 12.20 5.92 -1.54
N ILE A 109 12.48 5.73 -0.25
CA ILE A 109 12.22 4.47 0.45
C ILE A 109 10.72 4.17 0.55
N THR A 110 10.39 2.89 0.38
CA THR A 110 9.06 2.35 0.69
C THR A 110 9.02 1.74 2.09
N THR A 111 7.81 1.46 2.58
CA THR A 111 7.62 0.76 3.86
C THR A 111 8.19 -0.67 3.82
N ILE A 112 8.60 -1.17 5.00
CA ILE A 112 9.06 -2.56 5.14
C ILE A 112 7.94 -3.54 4.77
N THR A 113 6.69 -3.23 5.14
CA THR A 113 5.52 -4.03 4.76
C THR A 113 5.43 -4.21 3.25
N LEU A 114 5.50 -3.13 2.47
CA LEU A 114 5.38 -3.19 1.02
C LEU A 114 6.54 -3.97 0.37
N LYS A 115 7.75 -3.86 0.92
CA LYS A 115 8.92 -4.64 0.49
C LYS A 115 8.71 -6.14 0.70
N LEU A 116 8.36 -6.53 1.93
CA LEU A 116 8.11 -7.92 2.32
C LEU A 116 6.94 -8.56 1.53
N GLU A 117 5.86 -7.83 1.30
CA GLU A 117 4.71 -8.32 0.51
C GLU A 117 5.03 -8.52 -0.97
N LYS A 118 6.01 -7.80 -1.51
CA LYS A 118 6.43 -7.92 -2.92
C LYS A 118 7.69 -8.78 -3.10
N GLY A 119 8.22 -9.36 -2.03
CA GLY A 119 9.41 -10.21 -2.06
C GLY A 119 10.66 -9.46 -2.54
N LYS A 120 10.73 -8.15 -2.28
CA LYS A 120 11.88 -7.28 -2.60
C LYS A 120 12.51 -6.72 -1.35
#